data_AF-A0A225WHK1-F1
#
_entry.id   AF-A0A225WHK1-F1
#
_cell.length_a   1.000
_cell.length_b   1.000
_cell.length_c   1.000
_cell.angle_alpha   90.00
_cell.angle_beta   90.00
_cell.angle_gamma   90.00
#
_symmetry.space_group_name_H-M   'P 1'
#
loop_
_entity.id
_entity.type
_entity.pdbx_description
1 polymer ?
#
loop_
_entity_poly.entity_id
_entity_poly.type
_entity_poly.pdbx_seq_one_letter_code
_entity_poly.pdbx_strand_id
1 'polypeptide(L)' 'MQLKLTIYQGDVNTAYLNALLGIKQYLEDLDGYPCDEDGMVYMIDKALYGLKLSGREWNTEVNAWFL' A
#
# COMPACT_ATOMS: atom_id res chain seq x y z
N MET A 1 -5.13 3.75 37.67
CA MET A 1 -6.16 4.77 37.31
C MET A 1 -6.69 4.40 35.93
N GLN A 2 -7.99 4.23 35.78
CA GLN A 2 -8.61 3.89 34.49
C GLN A 2 -9.10 5.19 33.83
N LEU A 3 -8.55 5.52 32.66
CA LEU A 3 -8.97 6.68 31.88
C LEU A 3 -10.34 6.36 31.27
N LYS A 4 -11.38 7.15 31.60
CA LYS A 4 -12.76 6.99 31.07
C LYS A 4 -12.87 7.50 29.63
N LEU A 5 -12.05 6.96 28.73
CA LEU A 5 -12.05 7.33 27.32
C LEU A 5 -12.95 6.38 26.52
N THR A 6 -13.67 6.94 25.54
CA THR A 6 -14.49 6.17 24.60
C THR A 6 -13.62 5.77 23.41
N ILE A 7 -13.58 4.48 23.09
CA ILE A 7 -12.82 3.94 21.96
C ILE A 7 -13.70 3.98 20.72
N TYR A 8 -13.16 4.53 19.63
CA TYR A 8 -13.76 4.47 18.30
C TYR A 8 -12.89 3.59 17.41
N GLN A 9 -13.52 2.68 16.68
CA GLN A 9 -12.86 1.86 15.67
C GLN A 9 -13.34 2.28 14.28
N GLY A 10 -12.44 2.27 13.32
CA GLY A 10 -12.71 2.55 11.93
C GLY A 10 -11.90 1.63 11.04
N ASP A 11 -12.48 1.26 9.91
CA ASP A 11 -11.81 0.54 8.84
C ASP A 11 -11.70 1.45 7.62
N VAL A 12 -10.55 1.42 6.96
CA VAL A 12 -10.26 2.31 5.82
C VAL A 12 -10.25 1.47 4.55
N ASN A 13 -11.27 1.68 3.73
CA ASN A 13 -11.34 1.07 2.40
C ASN A 13 -10.12 1.46 1.58
N THR A 14 -9.55 0.50 0.86
CA THR A 14 -8.40 0.72 -0.05
C THR A 14 -7.15 1.32 0.60
N ALA A 15 -7.00 1.20 1.92
CA ALA A 15 -5.90 1.76 2.72
C ALA A 15 -4.53 1.72 2.02
N TYR A 16 -4.08 0.53 1.62
CA TYR A 16 -2.75 0.37 1.01
C TYR A 16 -2.61 1.08 -0.33
N LEU A 17 -3.67 1.18 -1.13
CA LEU A 17 -3.63 1.86 -2.43
C LEU A 17 -3.44 3.39 -2.32
N ASN A 18 -3.48 3.93 -1.10
CA ASN A 18 -3.21 5.33 -0.83
C ASN A 18 -1.75 5.58 -0.40
N ALA A 19 -0.96 4.54 -0.11
CA ALA A 19 0.46 4.69 0.22
C ALA A 19 1.34 4.38 -0.99
N LEU A 20 2.42 5.16 -1.15
CA LEU A 20 3.47 4.89 -2.12
C LEU A 20 4.44 3.85 -1.60
N LEU A 21 5.00 3.03 -2.48
CA LEU A 21 6.06 2.10 -2.15
C LEU A 21 7.41 2.83 -2.13
N GLY A 22 8.07 2.89 -0.96
CA GLY A 22 9.44 3.38 -0.87
C GLY A 22 10.47 2.52 -1.63
N ILE A 23 10.18 1.24 -1.83
CA ILE A 23 11.00 0.30 -2.61
C ILE A 23 10.23 -0.07 -3.87
N LYS A 24 10.81 0.23 -5.04
CA LYS A 24 10.24 -0.15 -6.34
C LYS A 24 10.10 -1.66 -6.44
N GLN A 25 8.90 -2.12 -6.74
CA GLN A 25 8.60 -3.51 -7.05
C GLN A 25 8.28 -3.62 -8.53
N TYR A 26 8.69 -4.72 -9.15
CA TYR A 26 8.39 -5.02 -10.54
C TYR A 26 7.54 -6.27 -10.60
N LEU A 27 6.65 -6.29 -11.58
CA LEU A 27 5.71 -7.37 -11.83
C LEU A 27 6.22 -8.20 -13.00
N GLU A 28 6.29 -9.51 -12.79
CA GLU A 28 6.47 -10.46 -13.88
C GLU A 28 5.26 -10.43 -14.82
N ASP A 29 5.43 -10.96 -16.02
CA ASP A 29 4.35 -11.04 -17.01
C ASP A 29 3.11 -11.70 -16.40
N LEU A 30 2.01 -10.95 -16.39
CA LEU A 30 0.71 -11.41 -15.92
C LEU A 30 -0.15 -11.77 -17.12
N ASP A 31 -0.69 -12.98 -17.11
CA ASP A 31 -1.66 -13.40 -18.09
C ASP A 31 -2.89 -12.46 -18.07
N GLY A 32 -3.23 -11.89 -19.22
CA GLY A 32 -4.29 -10.88 -19.35
C GLY A 32 -3.89 -9.43 -19.03
N TYR A 33 -2.62 -9.15 -18.72
CA TYR A 33 -2.09 -7.79 -18.58
C TYR A 33 -0.98 -7.57 -19.62
N PRO A 34 -1.31 -7.08 -20.82
CA PRO A 34 -0.39 -7.11 -21.96
C PRO A 34 0.77 -6.13 -21.76
N CYS A 35 1.97 -6.64 -21.50
CA CYS A 35 3.19 -5.86 -21.69
C CYS A 35 3.54 -5.89 -23.18
N ASP A 36 2.99 -4.94 -23.95
CA ASP A 36 3.11 -4.92 -25.41
C ASP A 36 4.51 -4.54 -25.93
N GLU A 37 5.44 -4.20 -25.03
CA GLU A 37 6.80 -3.81 -25.36
C GLU A 37 7.82 -4.87 -24.93
N ASP A 38 8.51 -5.47 -25.90
CA ASP A 38 9.57 -6.45 -25.67
C ASP A 38 10.65 -5.88 -24.73
N GLY A 39 10.87 -6.59 -23.61
CA GLY A 39 11.90 -6.26 -22.62
C GLY A 39 11.47 -5.23 -21.56
N MET A 40 10.20 -4.82 -21.56
CA MET A 40 9.64 -4.01 -20.48
C MET A 40 8.96 -4.87 -19.42
N VAL A 41 8.91 -4.36 -18.19
CA VAL A 41 8.16 -4.95 -17.07
C VAL A 41 7.40 -3.86 -16.34
N TYR A 42 6.26 -4.20 -15.75
CA TYR A 42 5.48 -3.23 -15.01
C TYR A 42 6.13 -2.92 -13.66
N MET A 43 6.19 -1.64 -13.32
CA MET A 43 6.60 -1.17 -12.00
C MET A 43 5.37 -0.82 -11.17
N ILE A 44 5.39 -1.20 -9.90
CA ILE A 44 4.31 -0.92 -8.95
C ILE A 44 4.71 0.27 -8.09
N ASP A 45 3.92 1.34 -8.17
CA ASP A 45 4.14 2.57 -7.39
C ASP A 45 3.42 2.59 -6.04
N LYS A 46 2.31 1.87 -5.92
CA LYS A 46 1.44 1.89 -4.74
C LYS A 46 1.57 0.62 -3.92
N ALA A 47 1.38 0.73 -2.61
CA ALA A 47 1.31 -0.43 -1.73
C ALA A 47 0.09 -1.29 -2.10
N LEU A 48 0.34 -2.48 -2.64
CA LEU A 48 -0.71 -3.43 -3.01
C LEU A 48 -1.00 -4.42 -1.88
N TYR A 49 -2.21 -4.96 -1.88
CA TYR A 49 -2.56 -6.07 -0.99
C TYR A 49 -1.68 -7.30 -1.29
N GLY A 50 -1.24 -7.98 -0.24
CA GLY A 50 -0.37 -9.16 -0.35
C GLY A 50 1.14 -8.85 -0.36
N LEU A 51 1.56 -7.60 -0.60
CA LEU A 51 2.95 -7.21 -0.41
C LEU A 51 3.26 -7.06 1.08
N LYS A 52 4.34 -7.70 1.54
CA LYS A 52 4.78 -7.64 2.96
C LYS A 52 5.05 -6.22 3.45
N LEU A 53 5.42 -5.31 2.56
CA LEU A 53 5.77 -3.93 2.89
C LEU A 53 4.55 -3.01 3.03
N SER A 54 3.40 -3.37 2.48
CA SER A 54 2.24 -2.46 2.36
C SER A 54 1.72 -1.94 3.69
N GLY A 55 1.75 -2.76 4.74
CA GLY A 55 1.35 -2.32 6.07
C GLY A 55 2.28 -1.23 6.63
N ARG A 56 3.58 -1.30 6.35
CA ARG A 56 4.57 -0.31 6.79
C ARG A 56 4.42 1.00 6.02
N GLU A 57 4.29 0.92 4.70
CA GLU A 57 4.12 2.11 3.86
C GLU A 57 2.84 2.86 4.24
N TRP A 58 1.72 2.13 4.43
CA TRP A 58 0.48 2.73 4.90
C TRP A 58 0.58 3.34 6.29
N ASN A 59 1.22 2.65 7.24
CA ASN A 59 1.43 3.22 8.56
C ASN A 59 2.24 4.53 8.50
N THR A 60 3.24 4.59 7.62
CA THR A 60 4.05 5.79 7.41
C THR A 60 3.22 6.93 6.83
N GLU A 61 2.43 6.66 5.79
CA GLU A 61 1.56 7.64 5.12
C GLU A 61 0.50 8.21 6.10
N VAL A 62 -0.19 7.33 6.82
CA VAL A 62 -1.21 7.74 7.80
C VAL A 62 -0.61 8.54 8.93
N ASN A 63 0.53 8.09 9.46
CA ASN A 63 1.18 8.80 10.56
C ASN A 63 1.64 10.19 10.10
N ALA A 64 2.16 10.33 8.88
CA ALA A 64 2.50 11.64 8.31
C ALA A 64 1.28 12.54 8.12
N TRP A 65 0.10 11.98 7.80
CA TRP A 65 -1.14 12.75 7.67
C TRP A 65 -1.68 13.28 9.01
N PHE A 66 -1.49 12.53 10.10
CA PHE A 66 -1.94 12.93 11.44
C PHE A 66 -0.99 13.89 12.17
N LEU A 67 0.27 14.01 11.73
CA LEU A 67 1.29 14.91 12.27
C LEU A 67 1.21 16.30 11.65
#